data_AF-A0A848P0J7-F1
#
_entry.id   AF-A0A848P0J7-F1
#
_cell.length_a   1.000
_cell.length_b   1.000
_cell.length_c   1.000
_cell.angle_alpha   90.00
_cell.angle_beta   90.00
_cell.angle_gamma   90.00
#
_symmetry.space_group_name_H-M   'P 1'
#
loop_
_entity.id
_entity.type
_entity.pdbx_description
1 polymer ?
#
loop_
_entity_poly.entity_id
_entity_poly.type
_entity_poly.pdbx_seq_one_letter_code
_entity_poly.pdbx_strand_id
1 'polypeptide(L)'
;MADSRFASHLRLWTLVAPIMLAVGCPFLEGDTTFEISDAELASVELNLGDTAATRAADRTNTQFRHWFVESGAMKAWTSTLPNSTDISDAGATDMSNAWLRHFWMSIYRGIFRANVALSWAFGAFVFGMAMMNDGAVSRRIKAAAAGFASPVAFHVAAHATVITLGLGTSALLFPFSLNTMWWSVGALVLGVLGWRMAASFHVGR
;
A
#
# COMPACT_ATOMS: atom_id res chain seq x y z
N MET A 1 15.51 4.38 -21.09
CA MET A 1 15.63 3.61 -19.83
C MET A 1 14.59 2.49 -19.77
N ALA A 2 14.48 1.69 -20.84
CA ALA A 2 13.63 0.49 -20.97
C ALA A 2 14.61 -0.60 -21.45
N ASP A 3 14.82 -1.78 -20.84
CA ASP A 3 13.95 -2.68 -20.10
C ASP A 3 14.72 -3.39 -18.97
N SER A 4 14.56 -2.96 -17.72
CA SER A 4 14.99 -3.80 -16.59
C SER A 4 13.83 -4.71 -16.19
N ARG A 5 14.04 -6.03 -16.24
CA ARG A 5 13.06 -7.03 -15.76
C ARG A 5 12.67 -6.75 -14.31
N PHE A 6 13.62 -6.33 -13.47
CA PHE A 6 13.36 -5.93 -12.09
C PHE A 6 12.46 -4.70 -12.00
N ALA A 7 12.72 -3.65 -12.78
CA ALA A 7 11.86 -2.46 -12.81
C ALA A 7 10.45 -2.77 -13.33
N SER A 8 10.32 -3.74 -14.25
CA SER A 8 9.01 -4.24 -14.69
C SER A 8 8.25 -4.92 -13.54
N HIS A 9 8.90 -5.82 -12.79
CA HIS A 9 8.28 -6.48 -11.63
C HIS A 9 7.91 -5.47 -10.55
N LEU A 10 8.80 -4.50 -10.28
CA LEU A 10 8.51 -3.45 -9.31
C LEU A 10 7.24 -2.69 -9.70
N ARG A 11 7.13 -2.21 -10.95
CA ARG A 11 5.93 -1.51 -11.44
C ARG A 11 4.67 -2.36 -11.39
N LEU A 12 4.76 -3.65 -11.75
CA LEU A 12 3.63 -4.57 -11.68
C LEU A 12 3.09 -4.65 -10.25
N TRP A 13 3.97 -4.86 -9.26
CA TRP A 13 3.56 -5.06 -7.88
C TRP A 13 3.17 -3.76 -7.17
N THR A 14 3.87 -2.65 -7.43
CA THR A 14 3.62 -1.39 -6.70
C THR A 14 2.58 -0.48 -7.35
N LEU A 15 2.28 -0.64 -8.64
CA LEU A 15 1.33 0.20 -9.36
C LEU A 15 0.16 -0.61 -9.92
N VAL A 16 0.43 -1.64 -10.73
CA VAL A 16 -0.63 -2.38 -11.43
C VAL A 16 -1.52 -3.13 -10.43
N ALA A 17 -0.94 -3.83 -9.45
CA ALA A 17 -1.74 -4.57 -8.46
C ALA A 17 -2.69 -3.66 -7.65
N PRO A 18 -2.25 -2.52 -7.07
CA PRO A 18 -3.17 -1.57 -6.44
C PRO A 18 -4.25 -1.03 -7.39
N ILE A 19 -3.91 -0.72 -8.65
CA ILE A 19 -4.90 -0.24 -9.64
C ILE A 19 -5.94 -1.33 -9.92
N MET A 20 -5.51 -2.58 -10.06
CA MET A 20 -6.42 -3.71 -10.24
C MET A 20 -7.37 -3.87 -9.05
N LEU A 21 -6.90 -3.65 -7.82
CA LEU A 21 -7.76 -3.63 -6.64
C LEU A 21 -8.72 -2.43 -6.65
N ALA A 22 -8.23 -1.24 -6.98
CA ALA A 22 -9.06 -0.03 -7.06
C ALA A 22 -10.23 -0.20 -8.03
N VAL A 23 -10.03 -0.88 -9.15
CA VAL A 23 -11.06 -1.09 -10.18
C VAL A 23 -11.89 -2.34 -9.91
N GLY A 24 -11.26 -3.41 -9.44
CA GLY A 24 -11.89 -4.72 -9.28
C GLY A 24 -12.65 -4.90 -7.97
N CYS A 25 -12.11 -4.43 -6.84
CA CYS A 25 -12.78 -4.59 -5.55
C CYS A 25 -14.16 -3.94 -5.48
N PRO A 26 -14.42 -2.75 -6.07
CA PRO A 26 -15.74 -2.12 -6.02
C PRO A 26 -16.92 -2.95 -6.58
N PHE A 27 -16.66 -4.04 -7.30
CA PHE A 27 -17.69 -5.01 -7.70
C PHE A 27 -18.17 -5.93 -6.56
N LEU A 28 -17.49 -5.95 -5.41
CA LEU A 28 -17.95 -6.70 -4.24
C LEU A 28 -19.19 -6.04 -3.63
N GLU A 29 -20.04 -6.85 -3.02
CA GLU A 29 -21.28 -6.40 -2.38
C GLU A 29 -21.04 -5.88 -0.95
N GLY A 30 -21.91 -4.97 -0.51
CA GLY A 30 -21.99 -4.47 0.85
C GLY A 30 -21.10 -3.24 1.10
N ASP A 31 -21.74 -2.11 1.42
CA ASP A 31 -21.05 -0.84 1.67
C ASP A 31 -20.05 -0.95 2.85
N THR A 32 -20.41 -1.71 3.89
CA THR A 32 -19.58 -1.96 5.09
C THR A 32 -18.19 -2.54 4.78
N THR A 33 -18.04 -3.20 3.63
CA THR A 33 -16.76 -3.75 3.15
C THR A 33 -15.74 -2.64 2.87
N PHE A 34 -16.20 -1.48 2.40
CA PHE A 34 -15.36 -0.36 1.95
C PHE A 34 -15.27 0.77 2.97
N GLU A 35 -16.11 0.75 4.00
CA GLU A 35 -16.01 1.65 5.14
C GLU A 35 -14.72 1.40 5.94
N ILE A 36 -14.27 2.43 6.64
CA ILE A 36 -13.25 2.26 7.67
C ILE A 36 -13.99 1.69 8.88
N SER A 37 -13.75 0.41 9.17
CA SER A 37 -14.46 -0.28 10.25
C SER A 37 -14.05 0.23 11.63
N ASP A 38 -14.95 0.08 12.61
CA ASP A 38 -14.67 0.38 14.02
C ASP A 38 -13.45 -0.39 14.54
N ALA A 39 -13.24 -1.63 14.07
CA ALA A 39 -12.07 -2.43 14.44
C ALA A 39 -10.76 -1.84 13.90
N GLU A 40 -10.78 -1.27 12.69
CA GLU A 40 -9.63 -0.58 12.11
C GLU A 40 -9.35 0.72 12.88
N LEU A 41 -10.37 1.55 13.13
CA LEU A 41 -10.26 2.77 13.94
C LEU A 41 -9.75 2.50 15.35
N ALA A 42 -10.35 1.55 16.07
CA ALA A 42 -9.94 1.16 17.41
C ALA A 42 -8.47 0.66 17.43
N SER A 43 -8.02 -0.01 16.36
CA SER A 43 -6.61 -0.40 16.25
C SER A 43 -5.69 0.82 16.08
N VAL A 44 -6.12 1.87 15.39
CA VAL A 44 -5.34 3.10 15.21
C VAL A 44 -5.25 3.83 16.55
N GLU A 45 -6.38 4.01 17.23
CA GLU A 45 -6.44 4.65 18.55
C GLU A 45 -5.60 3.91 19.59
N LEU A 46 -5.67 2.57 19.62
CA LEU A 46 -4.89 1.75 20.54
C LEU A 46 -3.37 1.92 20.35
N ASN A 47 -2.90 2.06 19.10
CA ASN A 47 -1.47 2.04 18.79
C ASN A 47 -0.84 3.43 18.65
N LEU A 48 -1.61 4.43 18.21
CA LEU A 48 -1.13 5.81 17.99
C LEU A 48 -1.69 6.81 19.00
N GLY A 49 -2.74 6.45 19.73
CA GLY A 49 -3.49 7.36 20.58
C GLY A 49 -4.54 8.17 19.82
N ASP A 50 -5.55 8.62 20.56
CA ASP A 50 -6.72 9.35 20.07
C ASP A 50 -6.35 10.61 19.25
N THR A 51 -5.42 11.43 19.75
CA THR A 51 -4.97 12.65 19.06
C THR A 51 -4.39 12.37 17.67
N ALA A 52 -3.66 11.27 17.52
CA ALA A 52 -3.05 10.90 16.24
C ALA A 52 -4.09 10.28 15.29
N ALA A 53 -5.02 9.47 15.81
CA ALA A 53 -6.14 8.93 15.06
C ALA A 53 -7.03 10.05 14.49
N THR A 54 -7.43 11.00 15.33
CA THR A 54 -8.21 12.19 14.93
C THR A 54 -7.48 12.99 13.85
N ARG A 55 -6.18 13.25 14.01
CA ARG A 55 -5.37 13.96 13.02
C ARG A 55 -5.30 13.23 11.67
N ALA A 56 -5.22 11.89 11.68
CA ALA A 56 -5.22 11.10 10.45
C ALA A 56 -6.58 11.21 9.73
N ALA A 57 -7.68 11.18 10.46
CA ALA A 57 -9.03 11.39 9.91
C ALA A 57 -9.19 12.80 9.33
N ASP A 58 -8.79 13.85 10.05
CA ASP A 58 -8.88 15.24 9.59
C ASP A 58 -8.08 15.50 8.31
N ARG A 59 -6.85 14.95 8.24
CA ARG A 59 -6.02 15.02 7.05
C ARG A 59 -6.65 14.29 5.87
N THR A 60 -7.23 13.12 6.12
CA THR A 60 -7.93 12.33 5.09
C THR A 60 -9.11 13.12 4.53
N ASN A 61 -9.96 13.67 5.39
CA ASN A 61 -11.08 14.52 5.01
C ASN A 61 -10.64 15.71 4.16
N THR A 62 -9.60 16.42 4.62
CA THR A 62 -9.08 17.60 3.92
C THR A 62 -8.50 17.24 2.56
N GLN A 63 -7.67 16.18 2.49
CA GLN A 63 -7.06 15.72 1.24
C GLN A 63 -8.10 15.21 0.25
N PHE A 64 -9.04 14.37 0.70
CA PHE A 64 -10.09 13.83 -0.17
C PHE A 64 -10.97 14.95 -0.73
N ARG A 65 -11.39 15.90 0.12
CA ARG A 65 -12.18 17.05 -0.32
C ARG A 65 -11.42 17.88 -1.34
N HIS A 66 -10.16 18.22 -1.06
CA HIS A 66 -9.36 19.05 -1.96
C HIS A 66 -9.07 18.36 -3.30
N TRP A 67 -8.68 17.09 -3.28
CA TRP A 67 -8.25 16.36 -4.47
C TRP A 67 -9.40 15.91 -5.36
N PHE A 68 -10.57 15.60 -4.81
CA PHE A 68 -11.66 14.95 -5.57
C PHE A 68 -12.98 15.71 -5.58
N VAL A 69 -13.31 16.44 -4.51
CA VAL A 69 -14.58 17.17 -4.42
C VAL A 69 -14.43 18.58 -4.99
N GLU A 70 -13.48 19.36 -4.46
CA GLU A 70 -13.21 20.75 -4.89
C GLU A 70 -12.67 20.81 -6.32
N SER A 71 -11.87 19.81 -6.73
CA SER A 71 -11.38 19.68 -8.10
C SER A 71 -12.47 19.34 -9.12
N GLY A 72 -13.64 18.88 -8.66
CA GLY A 72 -14.74 18.41 -9.51
C GLY A 72 -14.55 17.01 -10.10
N ALA A 73 -13.48 16.29 -9.76
CA ALA A 73 -13.22 14.95 -10.29
C ALA A 73 -14.36 13.96 -9.95
N MET A 74 -14.84 13.99 -8.70
CA MET A 74 -15.97 13.16 -8.28
C MET A 74 -17.24 13.54 -9.02
N LYS A 75 -17.51 14.85 -9.17
CA LYS A 75 -18.68 15.36 -9.90
C LYS A 75 -18.66 14.90 -11.37
N ALA A 76 -17.50 14.96 -12.02
CA ALA A 76 -17.33 14.56 -13.41
C ALA A 76 -17.72 13.08 -13.61
N TRP A 77 -17.24 12.18 -12.73
CA TRP A 77 -17.57 10.76 -12.80
C TRP A 77 -19.03 10.46 -12.42
N THR A 78 -19.59 11.18 -11.46
CA THR A 78 -21.01 10.99 -11.11
C THR A 78 -21.95 11.51 -12.19
N SER A 79 -21.55 12.55 -12.94
CA SER A 79 -22.38 13.15 -13.99
C SER A 79 -22.52 12.28 -15.25
N THR A 80 -21.67 11.26 -15.41
CA THR A 80 -21.74 10.30 -16.51
C THR A 80 -22.66 9.11 -16.21
N LEU A 81 -23.17 8.99 -14.98
CA LEU A 81 -24.10 7.93 -14.64
C LEU A 81 -25.46 8.19 -15.31
N PRO A 82 -26.08 7.16 -15.93
CA PRO A 82 -27.45 7.26 -16.41
C PRO A 82 -28.39 7.60 -15.26
N ASN A 83 -29.28 8.56 -15.44
CA ASN A 83 -30.45 8.68 -14.56
C ASN A 83 -31.31 7.43 -14.77
N SER A 84 -31.90 6.89 -13.70
CA SER A 84 -32.86 5.78 -13.79
C SER A 84 -33.97 6.16 -14.77
N THR A 85 -33.93 5.62 -15.99
CA THR A 85 -34.97 5.82 -16.99
C THR A 85 -36.11 4.83 -16.75
N ASP A 86 -37.33 5.15 -17.20
CA ASP A 86 -38.48 4.22 -17.15
C ASP A 86 -38.28 2.92 -17.97
N ILE A 87 -37.20 2.83 -18.74
CA ILE A 87 -36.80 1.61 -19.46
C ILE A 87 -35.92 0.76 -18.53
N SER A 88 -36.35 -0.48 -18.28
CA SER A 88 -35.57 -1.47 -17.52
C SER A 88 -34.25 -1.76 -18.23
N ASP A 89 -33.13 -1.56 -17.53
CA ASP A 89 -31.77 -1.79 -18.01
C ASP A 89 -31.13 -3.05 -17.40
N ALA A 90 -31.97 -3.97 -16.90
CA ALA A 90 -31.56 -5.16 -16.18
C ALA A 90 -30.63 -4.91 -14.96
N GLY A 91 -30.73 -3.73 -14.32
CA GLY A 91 -29.97 -3.40 -13.11
C GLY A 91 -28.58 -2.80 -13.37
N ALA A 92 -28.24 -2.47 -14.62
CA ALA A 92 -26.95 -1.89 -14.98
C ALA A 92 -26.70 -0.53 -14.29
N THR A 93 -27.73 0.32 -14.16
CA THR A 93 -27.67 1.60 -13.46
C THR A 93 -27.38 1.39 -11.98
N ASP A 94 -28.05 0.44 -11.32
CA ASP A 94 -27.79 0.13 -9.90
C ASP A 94 -26.37 -0.40 -9.68
N MET A 95 -25.91 -1.29 -10.55
CA MET A 95 -24.55 -1.83 -10.50
C MET A 95 -23.50 -0.72 -10.69
N SER A 96 -23.69 0.17 -11.66
CA SER A 96 -22.74 1.26 -11.91
C SER A 96 -22.72 2.29 -10.77
N ASN A 97 -23.87 2.61 -10.19
CA ASN A 97 -23.99 3.45 -9.01
C ASN A 97 -23.29 2.84 -7.79
N ALA A 98 -23.50 1.55 -7.55
CA ALA A 98 -22.85 0.82 -6.46
C ALA A 98 -21.32 0.76 -6.65
N TRP A 99 -20.86 0.40 -7.84
CA TRP A 99 -19.44 0.38 -8.18
C TRP A 99 -18.79 1.74 -7.97
N LEU A 100 -19.42 2.83 -8.42
CA LEU A 100 -18.87 4.18 -8.25
C LEU A 100 -18.78 4.58 -6.78
N ARG A 101 -19.81 4.26 -5.98
CA ARG A 101 -19.81 4.50 -4.54
C ARG A 101 -18.68 3.74 -3.85
N HIS A 102 -18.58 2.43 -4.08
CA HIS A 102 -17.53 1.58 -3.51
C HIS A 102 -16.12 2.01 -3.95
N PHE A 103 -15.96 2.46 -5.20
CA PHE A 103 -14.71 3.02 -5.71
C PHE A 103 -14.27 4.22 -4.86
N TRP A 104 -15.13 5.21 -4.69
CA TRP A 104 -14.77 6.41 -3.92
C TRP A 104 -14.53 6.12 -2.43
N MET A 105 -15.29 5.19 -1.84
CA MET A 105 -15.04 4.73 -0.47
C MET A 105 -13.67 4.03 -0.34
N SER A 106 -13.29 3.21 -1.32
CA SER A 106 -11.98 2.56 -1.38
C SER A 106 -10.84 3.58 -1.46
N ILE A 107 -11.00 4.62 -2.30
CA ILE A 107 -10.01 5.70 -2.42
C ILE A 107 -9.90 6.48 -1.12
N TYR A 108 -11.03 6.84 -0.49
CA TYR A 108 -11.05 7.54 0.79
C TYR A 108 -10.32 6.73 1.88
N ARG A 109 -10.65 5.44 2.00
CA ARG A 109 -9.98 4.51 2.93
C ARG A 109 -8.49 4.36 2.63
N GLY A 110 -8.10 4.32 1.36
CA GLY A 110 -6.71 4.29 0.95
C GLY A 110 -5.92 5.51 1.39
N ILE A 111 -6.52 6.70 1.31
CA ILE A 111 -5.93 7.94 1.83
C ILE A 111 -5.80 7.88 3.36
N PHE A 112 -6.83 7.38 4.06
CA PHE A 112 -6.78 7.18 5.50
C PHE A 112 -5.62 6.28 5.92
N ARG A 113 -5.53 5.10 5.31
CA ARG A 113 -4.45 4.14 5.56
C ARG A 113 -3.08 4.71 5.25
N ALA A 114 -2.95 5.51 4.19
CA ALA A 114 -1.70 6.19 3.87
C ALA A 114 -1.32 7.21 4.95
N ASN A 115 -2.27 8.01 5.44
CA ASN A 115 -2.04 8.94 6.54
C ASN A 115 -1.64 8.24 7.84
N VAL A 116 -2.25 7.09 8.15
CA VAL A 116 -1.85 6.24 9.29
C VAL A 116 -0.44 5.67 9.06
N ALA A 117 -0.16 5.08 7.90
CA ALA A 117 1.13 4.47 7.57
C ALA A 117 2.31 5.47 7.68
N LEU A 118 2.06 6.76 7.38
CA LEU A 118 3.07 7.81 7.52
C LEU A 118 3.59 7.96 8.96
N SER A 119 2.84 7.57 9.98
CA SER A 119 3.32 7.55 11.37
C SER A 119 4.48 6.57 11.58
N TRP A 120 4.62 5.54 10.75
CA TRP A 120 5.75 4.61 10.76
C TRP A 120 6.90 5.02 9.86
N ALA A 121 6.71 5.97 8.94
CA ALA A 121 7.66 6.25 7.87
C ALA A 121 9.07 6.58 8.39
N PHE A 122 9.17 7.43 9.41
CA PHE A 122 10.47 7.80 9.99
C PHE A 122 11.14 6.60 10.69
N GLY A 123 10.39 5.87 11.52
CA GLY A 123 10.92 4.69 12.21
C GLY A 123 11.35 3.58 11.24
N ALA A 124 10.53 3.30 10.22
CA ALA A 124 10.83 2.35 9.17
C ALA A 124 12.07 2.76 8.37
N PHE A 125 12.24 4.06 8.07
CA PHE A 125 13.43 4.57 7.39
C PHE A 125 14.70 4.39 8.23
N VAL A 126 14.69 4.82 9.50
CA VAL A 126 15.85 4.68 10.39
C VAL A 126 16.21 3.21 10.59
N PHE A 127 15.22 2.35 10.85
CA PHE A 127 15.42 0.91 10.97
C PHE A 127 15.99 0.29 9.69
N GLY A 128 15.41 0.63 8.52
CA GLY A 128 15.90 0.16 7.23
C GLY A 128 17.36 0.55 6.99
N MET A 129 17.73 1.79 7.29
CA MET A 129 19.11 2.26 7.18
C MET A 129 20.06 1.50 8.10
N ALA A 130 19.66 1.27 9.36
CA ALA A 130 20.45 0.49 10.31
C ALA A 130 20.66 -0.95 9.83
N MET A 131 19.60 -1.60 9.36
CA MET A 131 19.62 -2.96 8.82
C MET A 131 20.49 -3.08 7.57
N MET A 132 20.40 -2.12 6.65
CA MET A 132 21.25 -2.09 5.46
C MET A 132 22.73 -1.89 5.82
N ASN A 133 23.02 -1.02 6.78
CA ASN A 133 24.38 -0.79 7.27
C ASN A 133 24.97 -2.06 7.91
N ASP A 134 24.22 -2.69 8.82
CA ASP A 134 24.64 -3.95 9.45
C ASP A 134 24.86 -5.07 8.41
N GLY A 135 23.97 -5.17 7.41
CA GLY A 135 24.13 -6.12 6.31
C GLY A 135 25.40 -5.84 5.50
N ALA A 136 25.71 -4.57 5.23
CA ALA A 136 26.93 -4.18 4.53
C ALA A 136 28.20 -4.50 5.34
N VAL A 137 28.18 -4.30 6.66
CA VAL A 137 29.29 -4.69 7.57
C VAL A 137 29.45 -6.22 7.58
N SER A 138 28.36 -6.96 7.72
CA SER A 138 28.34 -8.43 7.66
C SER A 138 28.96 -8.96 6.36
N ARG A 139 28.70 -8.31 5.23
CA ARG A 139 29.35 -8.63 3.96
C ARG A 139 30.87 -8.42 4.01
N ARG A 140 31.34 -7.32 4.59
CA ARG A 140 32.78 -7.03 4.71
C ARG A 140 33.50 -8.06 5.59
N ILE A 141 32.88 -8.48 6.69
CA ILE A 141 33.41 -9.53 7.57
C ILE A 141 33.53 -10.85 6.80
N LYS A 142 32.49 -11.26 6.06
CA LYS A 142 32.55 -12.47 5.23
C LYS A 142 33.64 -12.40 4.17
N ALA A 143 33.77 -11.28 3.48
CA ALA A 143 34.82 -11.08 2.49
C ALA A 143 36.23 -11.17 3.11
N ALA A 144 36.43 -10.63 4.31
CA ALA A 144 37.70 -10.73 5.04
C ALA A 144 38.01 -12.17 5.49
N ALA A 145 36.98 -12.97 5.78
CA ALA A 145 37.09 -14.38 6.12
C ALA A 145 37.15 -15.32 4.89
N ALA A 146 37.38 -14.79 3.69
CA ALA A 146 37.33 -15.53 2.42
C ALA A 146 36.01 -16.28 2.16
N GLY A 147 34.92 -15.84 2.80
CA GLY A 147 33.58 -16.36 2.58
C GLY A 147 32.93 -15.80 1.31
N PHE A 148 32.12 -16.61 0.65
CA PHE A 148 31.43 -16.22 -0.58
C PHE A 148 30.04 -15.62 -0.29
N ALA A 149 29.67 -14.59 -1.06
CA ALA A 149 28.30 -14.08 -1.08
C ALA A 149 27.41 -15.04 -1.89
N SER A 150 26.16 -15.24 -1.46
CA SER A 150 25.21 -16.14 -2.14
C SER A 150 24.34 -15.36 -3.14
N PRO A 151 24.49 -15.56 -4.46
CA PRO A 151 23.67 -14.88 -5.46
C PRO A 151 22.19 -15.24 -5.35
N VAL A 152 21.90 -16.50 -5.01
CA VAL A 152 20.52 -16.98 -4.79
C VAL A 152 19.87 -16.22 -3.64
N ALA A 153 20.58 -16.05 -2.51
CA ALA A 153 20.06 -15.31 -1.38
C ALA A 153 19.75 -13.84 -1.72
N PHE A 154 20.60 -13.21 -2.53
CA PHE A 154 20.36 -11.86 -3.02
C PHE A 154 19.10 -11.80 -3.89
N HIS A 155 18.95 -12.71 -4.87
CA HIS A 155 17.79 -12.73 -5.76
C HIS A 155 16.48 -13.00 -5.01
N VAL A 156 16.45 -13.96 -4.09
CA VAL A 156 15.26 -14.25 -3.27
C VAL A 156 14.88 -13.03 -2.44
N ALA A 157 15.86 -12.41 -1.77
CA ALA A 157 15.60 -11.22 -0.97
C ALA A 157 15.11 -10.04 -1.83
N ALA A 158 15.66 -9.85 -3.03
CA ALA A 158 15.21 -8.80 -3.96
C ALA A 158 13.76 -9.01 -4.42
N HIS A 159 13.36 -10.23 -4.78
CA HIS A 159 11.98 -10.52 -5.16
C HIS A 159 11.02 -10.41 -3.98
N ALA A 160 11.41 -10.92 -2.81
CA ALA A 160 10.63 -10.77 -1.59
C ALA A 160 10.43 -9.29 -1.22
N THR A 161 11.44 -8.43 -1.43
CA THR A 161 11.31 -6.97 -1.23
C THR A 161 10.27 -6.39 -2.18
N VAL A 162 10.32 -6.74 -3.46
CA VAL A 162 9.33 -6.28 -4.46
C VAL A 162 7.92 -6.70 -4.08
N ILE A 163 7.72 -7.96 -3.70
CA ILE A 163 6.41 -8.48 -3.28
C ILE A 163 5.94 -7.76 -2.01
N THR A 164 6.82 -7.58 -1.02
CA THR A 164 6.47 -6.90 0.24
C THR A 164 6.07 -5.45 -0.01
N LEU A 165 6.79 -4.73 -0.88
CA LEU A 165 6.41 -3.37 -1.29
C LEU A 165 5.07 -3.36 -2.03
N GLY A 166 4.83 -4.32 -2.93
CA GLY A 166 3.55 -4.42 -3.65
C GLY A 166 2.36 -4.76 -2.76
N LEU A 167 2.55 -5.65 -1.80
CA LEU A 167 1.55 -5.94 -0.77
C LEU A 167 1.31 -4.73 0.11
N GLY A 168 2.36 -3.97 0.46
CA GLY A 168 2.24 -2.73 1.23
C GLY A 168 1.43 -1.65 0.51
N THR A 169 1.69 -1.42 -0.78
CA THR A 169 0.89 -0.45 -1.57
C THR A 169 -0.53 -0.95 -1.82
N SER A 170 -0.70 -2.25 -2.05
CA SER A 170 -2.02 -2.87 -2.25
C SER A 170 -2.87 -2.88 -0.98
N ALA A 171 -2.23 -2.97 0.20
CA ALA A 171 -2.91 -2.95 1.49
C ALA A 171 -3.69 -1.65 1.76
N LEU A 172 -3.31 -0.55 1.10
CA LEU A 172 -4.10 0.69 1.13
C LEU A 172 -5.52 0.49 0.59
N LEU A 173 -5.72 -0.44 -0.35
CA LEU A 173 -6.97 -0.61 -1.07
C LEU A 173 -7.68 -1.94 -0.77
N PHE A 174 -7.17 -2.73 0.18
CA PHE A 174 -7.83 -3.97 0.55
C PHE A 174 -9.25 -3.73 1.10
N PRO A 175 -10.25 -4.50 0.64
CA PRO A 175 -11.66 -4.36 1.01
C PRO A 175 -11.98 -5.01 2.37
N PHE A 176 -11.01 -5.06 3.29
CA PHE A 176 -11.17 -5.65 4.62
C PHE A 176 -10.36 -4.88 5.63
N SER A 177 -10.81 -4.90 6.89
CA SER A 177 -10.19 -4.20 8.02
C SER A 177 -8.72 -4.56 8.17
N LEU A 178 -7.85 -3.54 8.21
CA LEU A 178 -6.42 -3.73 8.39
C LEU A 178 -6.03 -3.32 9.80
N ASN A 179 -5.45 -4.24 10.56
CA ASN A 179 -4.90 -3.88 11.87
C ASN A 179 -3.70 -2.94 11.67
N THR A 180 -3.66 -1.88 12.46
CA THR A 180 -2.60 -0.86 12.43
C THR A 180 -1.17 -1.43 12.54
N MET A 181 -0.96 -2.53 13.28
CA MET A 181 0.36 -3.17 13.42
C MET A 181 0.89 -3.80 12.11
N TRP A 182 0.06 -3.91 11.07
CA TRP A 182 0.50 -4.37 9.75
C TRP A 182 1.65 -3.54 9.19
N TRP A 183 1.66 -2.22 9.46
CA TRP A 183 2.74 -1.33 9.05
C TRP A 183 4.06 -1.64 9.75
N SER A 184 4.03 -1.98 11.05
CA SER A 184 5.20 -2.44 11.80
C SER A 184 5.77 -3.74 11.22
N VAL A 185 4.90 -4.71 10.90
CA VAL A 185 5.30 -5.98 10.30
C VAL A 185 5.93 -5.75 8.93
N GLY A 186 5.32 -4.93 8.09
CA GLY A 186 5.86 -4.56 6.78
C GLY A 186 7.24 -3.92 6.89
N ALA A 187 7.42 -2.96 7.80
CA ALA A 187 8.71 -2.30 8.05
C ALA A 187 9.79 -3.29 8.53
N LEU A 188 9.42 -4.20 9.44
CA LEU A 188 10.33 -5.25 9.94
C LEU A 188 10.80 -6.16 8.80
N VAL A 189 9.86 -6.68 8.01
CA VAL A 189 10.15 -7.57 6.87
C VAL A 189 11.04 -6.85 5.86
N LEU A 190 10.71 -5.62 5.47
CA LEU A 190 11.51 -4.83 4.55
C LEU A 190 12.94 -4.59 5.07
N GLY A 191 13.11 -4.29 6.36
CA GLY A 191 14.43 -4.13 6.96
C GLY A 191 15.25 -5.43 6.92
N VAL A 192 14.67 -6.57 7.29
CA VAL A 192 15.34 -7.88 7.23
C VAL A 192 15.72 -8.25 5.81
N LEU A 193 14.84 -8.01 4.83
CA LEU A 193 15.12 -8.27 3.43
C LEU A 193 16.21 -7.32 2.89
N GLY A 194 16.18 -6.05 3.27
CA GLY A 194 17.22 -5.07 2.96
C GLY A 194 18.58 -5.45 3.52
N TRP A 195 18.63 -5.90 4.79
CA TRP A 195 19.83 -6.48 5.40
C TRP A 195 20.33 -7.68 4.60
N ARG A 196 19.44 -8.62 4.24
CA ARG A 196 19.81 -9.84 3.51
C ARG A 196 20.37 -9.53 2.13
N MET A 197 19.77 -8.56 1.44
CA MET A 197 20.28 -8.04 0.16
C MET A 197 21.67 -7.43 0.33
N ALA A 198 21.85 -6.50 1.29
CA ALA A 198 23.14 -5.84 1.54
C ALA A 198 24.25 -6.85 1.89
N ALA A 199 23.93 -7.85 2.72
CA ALA A 199 24.83 -8.91 3.17
C ALA A 199 25.21 -9.92 2.07
N SER A 200 24.37 -10.08 1.04
CA SER A 200 24.56 -11.09 -0.02
C SER A 200 24.92 -10.49 -1.38
N PHE A 201 25.01 -9.16 -1.47
CA PHE A 201 25.38 -8.47 -2.69
C PHE A 201 26.82 -8.80 -3.10
N HIS A 202 27.02 -9.16 -4.37
CA HIS A 202 28.32 -9.46 -4.94
C HIS A 202 28.65 -8.41 -6.00
N VAL A 203 29.78 -7.72 -5.86
CA VAL A 203 30.35 -6.91 -6.94
C VAL A 203 31.39 -7.81 -7.59
N GLY A 204 31.20 -8.15 -8.87
CA GLY A 204 32.23 -8.85 -9.63
C GLY A 204 33.52 -8.04 -9.57
N ARG A 205 34.61 -8.68 -9.15
CA ARG A 205 35.96 -8.15 -9.37
C ARG A 205 36.40 -8.48 -10.77
#